data_AF-A0A3A6N9H2-F1
#
_entry.id   AF-A0A3A6N9H2-F1
#
_cell.length_a   1.000
_cell.length_b   1.000
_cell.length_c   1.000
_cell.angle_alpha   90.00
_cell.angle_beta   90.00
_cell.angle_gamma   90.00
#
_symmetry.space_group_name_H-M   'P 1'
#
loop_
_entity.id
_entity.type
_entity.pdbx_description
1 polymer ?
#
loop_
_entity_poly.entity_id
_entity_poly.type
_entity_poly.pdbx_seq_one_letter_code
_entity_poly.pdbx_strand_id
1 'polypeptide(L)'
;MPILRQEPLTGEWVIIATDRARRPETFAPQKKEKKAPSPARVDNCPFCYGNEHMTPPEVLAYRDESPKADTPGWSLRVIPNKFPALEQSDNGEGLFIGNFFESCQGYGVHEVIIETPEHNRHLPDLNDYELALVLKSFEERLVSLAGDPKLKYVQIFRNHLREAGASIEHPHCQLLALPFTPPLLDIEYRRCRDYYEEEGRCLLCTLLEEEEKMGDRVVLENDSFLAFIPFAAPLPFTTWIAPRGHASSLEVSQDNWEAKLVPVLKGFLSKLSQKLEDPPYNLYLHLAPLRSEPLSYYHWHMEIIPKLTIVAGLEMATGTYINVSKPEEAAKFLREQKVNVESYK
;
A
#
# COMPACT_ATOMS: atom_id res chain seq x y z
N MET A 1 -23.76 -13.83 -15.86
CA MET A 1 -22.76 -14.80 -16.40
C MET A 1 -21.38 -14.38 -15.92
N PRO A 2 -20.59 -15.31 -15.35
CA PRO A 2 -19.22 -15.02 -14.94
C PRO A 2 -18.32 -14.78 -16.16
N ILE A 3 -17.32 -13.92 -16.01
CA ILE A 3 -16.29 -13.68 -17.03
C ILE A 3 -14.91 -13.87 -16.41
N LEU A 4 -13.94 -14.26 -17.23
CA LEU A 4 -12.53 -14.35 -16.85
C LEU A 4 -11.80 -13.14 -17.41
N ARG A 5 -10.99 -12.49 -16.58
CA ARG A 5 -10.09 -11.40 -16.98
C ARG A 5 -8.68 -11.76 -16.53
N GLN A 6 -7.69 -11.37 -17.30
CA GLN A 6 -6.29 -11.60 -16.95
C GLN A 6 -5.66 -10.28 -16.52
N GLU A 7 -4.89 -10.30 -15.44
CA GLU A 7 -4.15 -9.13 -14.95
C GLU A 7 -2.86 -8.95 -15.78
N PRO A 8 -2.68 -7.83 -16.51
CA PRO A 8 -1.51 -7.62 -17.34
C PRO A 8 -0.17 -7.76 -16.61
N LEU A 9 -0.05 -7.25 -15.38
CA LEU A 9 1.22 -7.20 -14.64
C LEU A 9 1.66 -8.57 -14.11
N THR A 10 0.72 -9.41 -13.65
CA THR A 10 1.05 -10.72 -13.04
C THR A 10 0.76 -11.90 -13.97
N GLY A 11 -0.13 -11.73 -14.95
CA GLY A 11 -0.63 -12.79 -15.82
C GLY A 11 -1.67 -13.70 -15.14
N GLU A 12 -2.08 -13.38 -13.91
CA GLU A 12 -3.07 -14.14 -13.17
C GLU A 12 -4.47 -13.95 -13.75
N TRP A 13 -5.27 -15.02 -13.72
CA TRP A 13 -6.67 -14.98 -14.11
C TRP A 13 -7.56 -14.66 -12.90
N VAL A 14 -8.54 -13.79 -13.10
CA VAL A 14 -9.54 -13.41 -12.12
C VAL A 14 -10.94 -13.71 -12.65
N ILE A 15 -11.74 -14.36 -11.81
CA ILE A 15 -13.14 -14.69 -12.09
C ILE A 15 -14.01 -13.53 -11.60
N ILE A 16 -14.65 -12.82 -12.53
CA ILE A 16 -15.65 -11.79 -12.18
C ILE A 16 -17.04 -12.44 -12.16
N ALA A 17 -17.64 -12.57 -10.98
CA ALA A 17 -18.89 -13.30 -10.76
C ALA A 17 -19.94 -12.47 -9.98
N THR A 18 -20.56 -11.49 -10.65
CA THR A 18 -21.52 -10.56 -10.04
C THR A 18 -22.76 -11.22 -9.44
N ASP A 19 -23.19 -12.37 -9.96
CA ASP A 19 -24.36 -13.09 -9.42
C ASP A 19 -24.12 -13.61 -7.99
N ARG A 20 -22.85 -13.77 -7.57
CA ARG A 20 -22.49 -14.14 -6.19
C ARG A 20 -22.71 -13.01 -5.18
N ALA A 21 -22.76 -11.75 -5.62
CA ALA A 21 -23.10 -10.59 -4.77
C ALA A 21 -24.49 -10.72 -4.12
N ARG A 22 -25.41 -11.47 -4.73
CA ARG A 22 -26.79 -11.64 -4.27
C ARG A 22 -26.95 -12.61 -3.10
N ARG A 23 -25.88 -13.32 -2.68
CA ARG A 23 -25.99 -14.16 -1.48
C ARG A 23 -26.08 -13.24 -0.26
N PRO A 24 -26.92 -13.55 0.74
CA PRO A 24 -27.14 -12.69 1.91
C PRO A 24 -25.86 -12.32 2.69
N GLU A 25 -24.77 -13.05 2.45
CA GLU A 25 -23.56 -13.06 3.26
C GLU A 25 -22.34 -12.46 2.51
N THR A 26 -22.48 -12.11 1.23
CA THR A 26 -21.35 -11.71 0.36
C THR A 26 -20.82 -10.31 0.66
N PHE A 27 -21.65 -9.45 1.22
CA PHE A 27 -21.28 -8.08 1.62
C PHE A 27 -21.86 -7.73 2.97
N ALA A 28 -22.22 -8.70 3.82
CA ALA A 28 -22.62 -8.36 5.17
C ALA A 28 -21.37 -7.82 5.86
N PRO A 29 -21.21 -6.49 6.09
CA PRO A 29 -20.24 -6.07 7.08
C PRO A 29 -20.62 -6.86 8.32
N GLN A 30 -19.67 -7.60 8.89
CA GLN A 30 -19.87 -8.07 10.26
C GLN A 30 -20.32 -6.84 11.02
N LYS A 31 -21.54 -6.85 11.57
CA LYS A 31 -22.14 -5.69 12.24
C LYS A 31 -21.09 -5.14 13.19
N LYS A 32 -20.38 -4.09 12.78
CA LYS A 32 -19.44 -3.41 13.64
C LYS A 32 -20.34 -2.69 14.63
N GLU A 33 -20.28 -3.11 15.89
CA GLU A 33 -20.71 -2.23 16.96
C GLU A 33 -19.95 -0.92 16.76
N LYS A 34 -20.69 0.19 16.63
CA LYS A 34 -20.07 1.52 16.53
C LYS A 34 -19.26 1.74 17.80
N LYS A 35 -17.96 1.44 17.76
CA LYS A 35 -17.05 1.77 18.84
C LYS A 35 -17.03 3.29 18.97
N ALA A 36 -16.98 3.76 20.21
CA ALA A 36 -16.71 5.18 20.46
C ALA A 36 -15.40 5.57 19.75
N PRO A 37 -15.32 6.79 19.19
CA PRO A 37 -14.08 7.25 18.56
C PRO A 37 -12.94 7.17 19.57
N SER A 38 -11.82 6.61 19.14
CA SER A 38 -10.62 6.52 19.96
C SER A 38 -10.14 7.92 20.33
N PRO A 39 -9.61 8.13 21.55
CA PRO A 39 -9.12 9.44 21.97
C PRO A 39 -7.86 9.83 21.18
N ALA A 40 -7.55 11.12 21.12
CA ALA A 40 -6.33 11.62 20.46
C ALA A 40 -5.03 11.11 21.10
N ARG A 41 -5.10 10.65 22.35
CA ARG A 41 -3.99 10.04 23.08
C ARG A 41 -4.48 8.85 23.89
N VAL A 42 -3.70 7.78 23.86
CA VAL A 42 -3.87 6.58 24.69
C VAL A 42 -2.59 6.36 25.48
N ASP A 43 -2.66 6.41 26.80
CA ASP A 43 -1.46 6.40 27.67
C ASP A 43 -0.58 5.16 27.51
N ASN A 44 -1.19 4.00 27.23
CA ASN A 44 -0.47 2.74 27.05
C ASN A 44 -0.04 2.46 25.61
N CYS A 45 -0.33 3.36 24.66
CA CYS A 45 0.12 3.21 23.29
C CYS A 45 1.58 3.66 23.17
N PRO A 46 2.52 2.80 22.73
CA PRO A 46 3.93 3.18 22.59
C PRO A 46 4.17 4.23 21.49
N PHE A 47 3.24 4.38 20.54
CA PHE A 47 3.36 5.31 19.41
C PHE A 47 2.75 6.69 19.70
N CYS A 48 2.06 6.86 20.83
CA CYS A 48 1.53 8.15 21.22
C CYS A 48 2.62 9.14 21.61
N TYR A 49 2.36 10.42 21.34
CA TYR A 49 3.21 11.53 21.75
C TYR A 49 3.53 11.53 23.25
N GLY A 50 4.81 11.66 23.60
CA GLY A 50 5.31 11.58 24.98
C GLY A 50 5.71 10.17 25.45
N ASN A 51 5.41 9.14 24.66
CA ASN A 51 5.78 7.75 24.95
C ASN A 51 7.01 7.28 24.15
N GLU A 52 7.86 8.20 23.68
CA GLU A 52 9.03 7.87 22.84
C GLU A 52 10.00 6.90 23.52
N HIS A 53 10.06 6.95 24.86
CA HIS A 53 10.83 6.02 25.70
C HIS A 53 10.34 4.56 25.65
N MET A 54 9.14 4.29 25.12
CA MET A 54 8.59 2.94 24.97
C MET A 54 8.96 2.28 23.64
N THR A 55 9.52 3.06 22.70
CA THR A 55 9.95 2.63 21.37
C THR A 55 11.47 2.50 21.29
N PRO A 56 12.02 1.69 20.35
CA PRO A 56 13.42 1.79 19.99
C PRO A 56 13.80 3.20 19.50
N PRO A 57 15.11 3.56 19.51
CA PRO A 57 15.56 4.87 19.04
C PRO A 57 15.14 5.15 17.60
N GLU A 58 14.73 6.38 17.32
CA GLU A 58 14.34 6.81 15.98
C GLU A 58 15.51 6.79 14.99
N VAL A 59 15.22 6.36 13.76
CA VAL A 59 16.16 6.40 12.62
C VAL A 59 15.87 7.56 11.67
N LEU A 60 14.65 8.12 11.75
CA LEU A 60 14.22 9.33 11.06
C LEU A 60 13.11 9.98 11.90
N ALA A 61 13.08 11.31 11.98
CA ALA A 61 11.95 12.04 12.54
C ALA A 61 11.86 13.43 11.90
N TYR A 62 10.63 13.84 11.58
CA TYR A 62 10.34 15.24 11.22
C TYR A 62 9.89 15.99 12.46
N ARG A 63 10.51 17.15 12.72
CA ARG A 63 10.38 17.89 13.97
C ARG A 63 10.34 19.39 13.68
N ASP A 64 9.34 20.08 14.21
CA ASP A 64 9.19 21.52 14.04
C ASP A 64 9.79 22.32 15.20
N GLU A 65 9.77 21.76 16.42
CA GLU A 65 10.00 22.53 17.66
C GLU A 65 11.26 22.13 18.46
N SER A 66 11.75 20.89 18.34
CA SER A 66 12.87 20.38 19.14
C SER A 66 13.76 19.46 18.32
N PRO A 67 15.10 19.65 18.30
CA PRO A 67 16.02 18.79 17.57
C PRO A 67 16.44 17.54 18.36
N LYS A 68 16.00 17.38 19.62
CA LYS A 68 16.44 16.26 20.46
C LYS A 68 15.73 14.98 20.04
N ALA A 69 16.50 13.99 19.59
CA ALA A 69 15.99 12.67 19.23
C ALA A 69 15.25 12.01 20.40
N ASP A 70 14.24 11.19 20.07
CA ASP A 70 13.44 10.42 21.03
C ASP A 70 12.76 11.28 22.10
N THR A 71 12.38 12.51 21.74
CA THR A 71 11.60 13.41 22.60
C THR A 71 10.37 13.96 21.88
N PRO A 72 9.40 14.54 22.61
CA PRO A 72 8.28 15.28 22.04
C PRO A 72 8.69 16.37 21.02
N GLY A 73 7.76 16.75 20.15
CA GLY A 73 7.95 17.80 19.12
C GLY A 73 8.14 17.27 17.69
N TRP A 74 7.80 16.00 17.46
CA TRP A 74 7.80 15.36 16.14
C TRP A 74 6.41 15.37 15.50
N SER A 75 6.37 15.45 14.18
CA SER A 75 5.17 15.25 13.35
C SER A 75 5.11 13.83 12.80
N LEU A 76 6.26 13.19 12.56
CA LEU A 76 6.41 11.80 12.16
C LEU A 76 7.69 11.20 12.75
N ARG A 77 7.67 9.90 13.07
CA ARG A 77 8.87 9.14 13.48
C ARG A 77 8.96 7.82 12.73
N VAL A 78 10.17 7.46 12.32
CA VAL A 78 10.51 6.10 11.88
C VAL A 78 11.39 5.48 12.93
N ILE A 79 11.01 4.28 13.38
CA ILE A 79 11.71 3.52 14.40
C ILE A 79 11.94 2.08 13.91
N PRO A 80 13.01 1.41 14.36
CA PRO A 80 13.11 -0.04 14.23
C PRO A 80 11.90 -0.72 14.88
N ASN A 81 11.40 -1.78 14.25
CA ASN A 81 10.36 -2.61 14.86
C ASN A 81 10.94 -3.33 16.07
N LYS A 82 10.25 -3.24 17.22
CA LYS A 82 10.67 -3.89 18.48
C LYS A 82 10.65 -5.43 18.39
N PHE A 83 9.80 -5.96 17.52
CA PHE A 83 9.69 -7.39 17.22
C PHE A 83 9.90 -7.60 15.71
N PRO A 84 11.13 -7.42 15.22
CA PRO A 84 11.40 -7.41 13.80
C PRO A 84 11.24 -8.82 13.21
N ALA A 85 10.85 -8.89 11.93
CA ALA A 85 10.74 -10.17 11.23
C ALA A 85 12.10 -10.63 10.68
N LEU A 86 13.03 -9.69 10.51
CA LEU A 86 14.39 -9.85 10.01
C LEU A 86 15.32 -8.89 10.76
N GLU A 87 16.57 -9.29 10.97
CA GLU A 87 17.53 -8.52 11.78
C GLU A 87 18.83 -8.27 11.03
N GLN A 88 19.44 -7.09 11.25
CA GLN A 88 20.79 -6.76 10.77
C GLN A 88 21.88 -7.35 11.67
N SER A 89 21.75 -8.63 12.02
CA SER A 89 22.79 -9.35 12.75
C SER A 89 23.69 -10.06 11.76
N ASP A 90 25.00 -10.06 12.00
CA ASP A 90 25.98 -10.88 11.27
C ASP A 90 26.36 -12.14 12.05
N ASN A 91 25.69 -12.41 13.17
CA ASN A 91 26.03 -13.49 14.10
C ASN A 91 25.26 -14.79 13.83
N GLY A 92 24.53 -14.90 12.71
CA GLY A 92 23.74 -16.09 12.39
C GLY A 92 24.55 -17.19 11.71
N GLU A 93 23.95 -18.37 11.63
CA GLU A 93 24.52 -19.50 10.89
C GLU A 93 24.63 -19.14 9.39
N GLY A 94 25.72 -19.60 8.77
CA GLY A 94 25.97 -19.37 7.34
C GLY A 94 24.95 -20.04 6.43
N LEU A 95 25.03 -19.75 5.14
CA LEU A 95 24.18 -20.36 4.12
C LEU A 95 24.32 -21.90 4.13
N PHE A 96 23.22 -22.59 4.37
CA PHE A 96 23.11 -24.03 4.18
C PHE A 96 22.51 -24.31 2.80
N ILE A 97 23.19 -25.13 2.01
CA ILE A 97 22.73 -25.59 0.70
C ILE A 97 22.77 -27.12 0.70
N GLY A 98 21.58 -27.73 0.76
CA GLY A 98 21.36 -29.13 0.41
C GLY A 98 20.79 -29.27 -1.00
N ASN A 99 20.48 -30.49 -1.42
CA ASN A 99 19.96 -30.74 -2.78
C ASN A 99 18.60 -30.07 -3.06
N PHE A 100 17.75 -29.96 -2.04
CA PHE A 100 16.40 -29.37 -2.14
C PHE A 100 16.10 -28.39 -1.00
N PHE A 101 17.01 -28.26 -0.04
CA PHE A 101 16.80 -27.51 1.18
C PHE A 101 17.87 -26.43 1.27
N GLU A 102 17.43 -25.18 1.21
CA GLU A 102 18.28 -24.02 1.38
C GLU A 102 17.79 -23.24 2.59
N SER A 103 18.73 -22.80 3.43
CA SER A 103 18.41 -21.87 4.51
C SER A 103 19.54 -20.88 4.68
N CYS A 104 19.18 -19.62 4.90
CA CYS A 104 20.11 -18.55 5.21
C CYS A 104 19.66 -17.83 6.47
N GLN A 105 20.55 -17.03 7.04
CA GLN A 105 20.19 -16.12 8.10
C GLN A 105 19.08 -15.15 7.63
N GLY A 106 18.11 -14.89 8.50
CA GLY A 106 17.05 -13.88 8.30
C GLY A 106 17.56 -12.45 8.37
N TYR A 107 18.46 -12.08 7.46
CA TYR A 107 19.02 -10.74 7.35
C TYR A 107 18.00 -9.78 6.74
N GLY A 108 17.81 -8.61 7.35
CA GLY A 108 16.92 -7.58 6.82
C GLY A 108 16.68 -6.46 7.81
N VAL A 109 15.86 -5.48 7.41
CA VAL A 109 15.48 -4.35 8.25
C VAL A 109 13.97 -4.31 8.35
N HIS A 110 13.44 -4.28 9.57
CA HIS A 110 12.01 -4.07 9.82
C HIS A 110 11.82 -2.79 10.61
N GLU A 111 11.13 -1.82 10.02
CA GLU A 111 10.85 -0.50 10.59
C GLU A 111 9.35 -0.21 10.66
N VAL A 112 8.98 0.66 11.58
CA VAL A 112 7.63 1.21 11.74
C VAL A 112 7.70 2.72 11.51
N ILE A 113 6.82 3.22 10.66
CA ILE A 113 6.65 4.64 10.34
C ILE A 113 5.40 5.11 11.06
N ILE A 114 5.58 5.82 12.18
CA ILE A 114 4.50 6.42 12.97
C ILE A 114 4.12 7.74 12.31
N GLU A 115 2.92 7.77 11.73
CA GLU A 115 2.51 8.81 10.76
C GLU A 115 2.11 10.13 11.39
N THR A 116 1.72 10.11 12.67
CA THR A 116 1.24 11.28 13.40
C THR A 116 1.40 11.06 14.91
N PRO A 117 1.55 12.14 15.70
CA PRO A 117 1.49 12.07 17.17
C PRO A 117 0.11 11.68 17.72
N GLU A 118 -0.96 11.89 16.94
CA GLU A 118 -2.36 11.69 17.36
C GLU A 118 -2.84 10.26 17.09
N HIS A 119 -3.39 9.60 18.11
CA HIS A 119 -3.75 8.19 18.06
C HIS A 119 -4.93 7.86 17.15
N ASN A 120 -5.80 8.83 16.90
CA ASN A 120 -7.09 8.65 16.25
C ASN A 120 -7.21 9.39 14.91
N ARG A 121 -6.08 9.88 14.36
CA ARG A 121 -6.06 10.70 13.14
C ARG A 121 -5.38 9.92 12.01
N HIS A 122 -6.16 9.30 11.15
CA HIS A 122 -5.63 8.42 10.11
C HIS A 122 -5.24 9.22 8.86
N LEU A 123 -4.61 8.56 7.87
CA LEU A 123 -4.15 9.19 6.61
C LEU A 123 -5.15 10.18 5.96
N PRO A 124 -6.46 9.88 5.81
CA PRO A 124 -7.40 10.85 5.21
C PRO A 124 -7.63 12.10 6.06
N ASP A 125 -7.37 12.04 7.36
CA ASP A 125 -7.58 13.13 8.33
C ASP A 125 -6.34 14.04 8.47
N LEU A 126 -5.17 13.58 8.01
CA LEU A 126 -3.95 14.37 8.00
C LEU A 126 -4.09 15.57 7.06
N ASN A 127 -3.47 16.70 7.40
CA ASN A 127 -3.36 17.80 6.45
C ASN A 127 -2.38 17.46 5.31
N ASP A 128 -2.40 18.27 4.25
CA ASP A 128 -1.68 17.93 3.02
C ASP A 128 -0.15 17.92 3.21
N TYR A 129 0.36 18.78 4.10
CA TYR A 129 1.77 18.82 4.46
C TYR A 129 2.19 17.59 5.26
N GLU A 130 1.40 17.20 6.26
CA GLU A 130 1.67 16.01 7.08
C GLU A 130 1.66 14.72 6.24
N LEU A 131 0.70 14.57 5.32
CA LEU A 131 0.66 13.42 4.44
C LEU A 131 1.83 13.41 3.43
N ALA A 132 2.24 14.59 2.95
CA ALA A 132 3.45 14.70 2.12
C ALA A 132 4.70 14.26 2.89
N LEU A 133 4.83 14.59 4.19
CA LEU A 133 5.91 14.09 5.03
C LEU A 133 5.89 12.57 5.18
N VAL A 134 4.71 11.96 5.37
CA VAL A 134 4.59 10.48 5.39
C VAL A 134 5.16 9.88 4.11
N LEU A 135 4.74 10.39 2.95
CA LEU A 135 5.20 9.92 1.65
C LEU A 135 6.70 10.18 1.44
N LYS A 136 7.21 11.34 1.87
CA LYS A 136 8.63 11.67 1.77
C LYS A 136 9.49 10.74 2.63
N SER A 137 9.00 10.34 3.80
CA SER A 137 9.70 9.38 4.65
C SER A 137 9.96 8.05 3.94
N PHE A 138 9.06 7.62 3.03
CA PHE A 138 9.23 6.41 2.25
C PHE A 138 10.48 6.49 1.36
N GLU A 139 10.61 7.59 0.61
CA GLU A 139 11.76 7.85 -0.25
C GLU A 139 13.06 7.96 0.55
N GLU A 140 13.06 8.70 1.66
CA GLU A 140 14.25 8.84 2.51
C GLU A 140 14.71 7.50 3.11
N ARG A 141 13.77 6.65 3.53
CA ARG A 141 14.12 5.30 4.00
C ARG A 141 14.63 4.42 2.87
N LEU A 142 14.05 4.48 1.67
CA LEU A 142 14.57 3.74 0.50
C LEU A 142 16.02 4.12 0.19
N VAL A 143 16.32 5.42 0.12
CA VAL A 143 17.67 5.93 -0.14
C VAL A 143 18.65 5.52 0.96
N SER A 144 18.23 5.62 2.23
CA SER A 144 19.06 5.20 3.37
C SER A 144 19.37 3.70 3.34
N LEU A 145 18.38 2.86 3.05
CA LEU A 145 18.52 1.40 3.05
C LEU A 145 19.25 0.89 1.80
N ALA A 146 19.24 1.64 0.70
CA ALA A 146 20.04 1.33 -0.48
C ALA A 146 21.56 1.25 -0.18
N GLY A 147 22.03 1.94 0.87
CA GLY A 147 23.41 1.91 1.34
C GLY A 147 23.88 0.54 1.87
N ASP A 148 22.96 -0.36 2.20
CA ASP A 148 23.27 -1.73 2.62
C ASP A 148 23.26 -2.69 1.41
N PRO A 149 24.43 -3.22 0.98
CA PRO A 149 24.52 -4.05 -0.23
C PRO A 149 23.83 -5.42 -0.09
N LYS A 150 23.53 -5.87 1.14
CA LYS A 150 22.83 -7.14 1.39
C LYS A 150 21.34 -7.05 1.09
N LEU A 151 20.74 -5.87 1.24
CA LEU A 151 19.32 -5.63 0.96
C LEU A 151 19.09 -5.49 -0.55
N LYS A 152 18.07 -6.16 -1.10
CA LYS A 152 17.72 -6.14 -2.53
C LYS A 152 16.40 -5.43 -2.81
N TYR A 153 15.45 -5.51 -1.89
CA TYR A 153 14.13 -4.95 -2.07
C TYR A 153 13.61 -4.35 -0.77
N VAL A 154 12.73 -3.36 -0.86
CA VAL A 154 12.05 -2.76 0.29
C VAL A 154 10.55 -2.78 0.04
N GLN A 155 9.82 -3.50 0.88
CA GLN A 155 8.37 -3.48 0.88
C GLN A 155 7.87 -2.45 1.89
N ILE A 156 7.19 -1.41 1.39
CA ILE A 156 6.45 -0.45 2.23
C ILE A 156 4.98 -0.83 2.20
N PHE A 157 4.37 -0.95 3.37
CA PHE A 157 2.97 -1.36 3.49
C PHE A 157 2.29 -0.77 4.73
N ARG A 158 0.96 -0.74 4.71
CA ARG A 158 0.09 -0.30 5.80
C ARG A 158 -1.05 -1.30 5.96
N ASN A 159 -1.37 -1.60 7.21
CA ASN A 159 -2.54 -2.38 7.59
C ASN A 159 -3.47 -1.44 8.36
N HIS A 160 -4.63 -1.10 7.81
CA HIS A 160 -5.63 -0.27 8.47
C HIS A 160 -6.68 -1.17 9.12
N LEU A 161 -6.84 -1.05 10.44
CA LEU A 161 -7.69 -1.87 11.30
C LEU A 161 -7.23 -3.34 11.45
N ARG A 162 -7.74 -3.98 12.51
CA ARG A 162 -7.32 -5.32 12.95
C ARG A 162 -7.59 -6.39 11.90
N GLU A 163 -8.69 -6.30 11.18
CA GLU A 163 -9.10 -7.25 10.15
C GLU A 163 -8.16 -7.23 8.92
N ALA A 164 -7.43 -6.13 8.71
CA ALA A 164 -6.36 -6.06 7.71
C ALA A 164 -4.98 -6.47 8.26
N GLY A 165 -4.90 -6.90 9.53
CA GLY A 165 -3.65 -7.32 10.18
C GLY A 165 -2.95 -6.24 11.00
N ALA A 166 -3.60 -5.12 11.33
CA ALA A 166 -3.04 -4.14 12.26
C ALA A 166 -3.00 -4.71 13.69
N SER A 167 -1.82 -4.70 14.32
CA SER A 167 -1.64 -5.12 15.72
C SER A 167 -1.77 -3.95 16.70
N ILE A 168 -1.46 -2.73 16.26
CA ILE A 168 -1.56 -1.47 17.00
C ILE A 168 -2.53 -0.56 16.24
N GLU A 169 -3.46 0.07 16.97
CA GLU A 169 -4.49 0.93 16.39
C GLU A 169 -3.95 2.27 15.89
N HIS A 170 -2.91 2.79 16.54
CA HIS A 170 -2.25 4.05 16.18
C HIS A 170 -1.82 4.02 14.71
N PRO A 171 -2.11 5.07 13.91
CA PRO A 171 -1.77 5.13 12.48
C PRO A 171 -0.28 4.92 12.21
N HIS A 172 0.05 3.87 11.47
CA HIS A 172 1.42 3.57 11.10
C HIS A 172 1.50 2.79 9.78
N CYS A 173 2.58 3.04 9.04
CA CYS A 173 3.09 2.16 8.00
C CYS A 173 4.20 1.29 8.58
N GLN A 174 4.53 0.23 7.86
CA GLN A 174 5.68 -0.62 8.11
C GLN A 174 6.52 -0.70 6.86
N LEU A 175 7.81 -0.94 7.07
CA LEU A 175 8.79 -1.11 6.02
C LEU A 175 9.58 -2.37 6.33
N LEU A 176 9.66 -3.28 5.36
CA LEU A 176 10.48 -4.49 5.45
C LEU A 176 11.48 -4.54 4.30
N ALA A 177 12.77 -4.38 4.60
CA ALA A 177 13.85 -4.53 3.66
C ALA A 177 14.32 -5.99 3.63
N LEU A 178 14.34 -6.56 2.43
CA LEU A 178 14.55 -7.97 2.15
C LEU A 178 15.88 -8.19 1.42
N PRO A 179 16.60 -9.28 1.69
CA PRO A 179 17.86 -9.61 1.00
C PRO A 179 17.62 -10.32 -0.35
N PHE A 180 16.37 -10.42 -0.79
CA PHE A 180 15.96 -11.03 -2.05
C PHE A 180 14.78 -10.23 -2.64
N THR A 181 14.52 -10.43 -3.93
CA THR A 181 13.33 -9.91 -4.60
C THR A 181 12.14 -10.83 -4.33
N PRO A 182 11.02 -10.34 -3.78
CA PRO A 182 9.83 -11.15 -3.56
C PRO A 182 9.33 -11.85 -4.85
N PRO A 183 8.84 -13.10 -4.77
CA PRO A 183 8.42 -13.86 -5.97
C PRO A 183 7.33 -13.20 -6.82
N LEU A 184 6.37 -12.50 -6.20
CA LEU A 184 5.30 -11.80 -6.94
C LEU A 184 5.86 -10.66 -7.79
N LEU A 185 6.82 -9.91 -7.24
CA LEU A 185 7.49 -8.82 -7.96
C LEU A 185 8.41 -9.35 -9.06
N ASP A 186 9.05 -10.51 -8.87
CA ASP A 186 9.82 -11.13 -9.94
C ASP A 186 8.95 -11.47 -11.17
N ILE A 187 7.71 -11.94 -10.95
CA ILE A 187 6.74 -12.16 -12.03
C ILE A 187 6.41 -10.84 -12.71
N GLU A 188 6.13 -9.79 -11.94
CA GLU A 188 5.80 -8.47 -12.44
C GLU A 188 6.94 -7.87 -13.29
N TYR A 189 8.17 -7.89 -12.79
CA TYR A 189 9.35 -7.43 -13.50
C TYR A 189 9.57 -8.19 -14.80
N ARG A 190 9.41 -9.51 -14.79
CA ARG A 190 9.55 -10.34 -16.00
C ARG A 190 8.52 -9.94 -17.04
N ARG A 191 7.24 -9.85 -16.68
CA ARG A 191 6.17 -9.50 -17.64
C ARG A 191 6.33 -8.08 -18.19
N CYS A 192 6.69 -7.13 -17.33
CA CYS A 192 7.00 -5.77 -17.74
C CYS A 192 8.19 -5.70 -18.72
N ARG A 193 9.25 -6.49 -18.45
CA ARG A 193 10.42 -6.58 -19.33
C ARG A 193 10.08 -7.24 -20.66
N ASP A 194 9.39 -8.38 -20.64
CA ASP A 194 9.01 -9.11 -21.85
C ASP A 194 8.14 -8.22 -22.77
N TYR A 195 7.16 -7.51 -22.20
CA TYR A 195 6.35 -6.54 -22.94
C TYR A 195 7.18 -5.38 -23.51
N TYR A 196 8.14 -4.87 -22.74
CA TYR A 196 9.03 -3.80 -23.22
C TYR A 196 9.95 -4.26 -24.36
N GLU A 197 10.45 -5.49 -24.32
CA GLU A 197 11.27 -6.08 -25.38
C GLU A 197 10.46 -6.29 -26.68
N GLU A 198 9.17 -6.61 -26.57
CA GLU A 198 8.27 -6.80 -27.71
C GLU A 198 7.76 -5.48 -28.30
N GLU A 199 7.32 -4.55 -27.46
CA GLU A 199 6.58 -3.35 -27.88
C GLU A 199 7.42 -2.05 -27.81
N GLY A 200 8.60 -2.11 -27.21
CA GLY A 200 9.50 -0.95 -27.04
C GLY A 200 8.99 0.10 -26.06
N ARG A 201 7.96 -0.21 -25.25
CA ARG A 201 7.32 0.73 -24.31
C ARG A 201 6.95 0.06 -22.99
N CYS A 202 6.88 0.85 -21.92
CA CYS A 202 6.52 0.37 -20.60
C CYS A 202 5.06 -0.15 -20.55
N LEU A 203 4.87 -1.33 -19.94
CA LEU A 203 3.56 -1.97 -19.82
C LEU A 203 2.58 -1.14 -18.98
N LEU A 204 3.00 -0.62 -17.84
CA LEU A 204 2.11 0.19 -17.01
C LEU A 204 1.79 1.54 -17.65
N CYS A 205 2.75 2.20 -18.32
CA CYS A 205 2.46 3.44 -19.07
C CYS A 205 1.38 3.20 -20.12
N THR A 206 1.49 2.10 -20.86
CA THR A 206 0.46 1.65 -21.79
C THR A 206 -0.89 1.46 -21.11
N LEU A 207 -0.91 0.76 -19.97
CA LEU A 207 -2.13 0.50 -19.23
C LEU A 207 -2.79 1.79 -18.77
N LEU A 208 -2.02 2.75 -18.26
CA LEU A 208 -2.51 4.06 -17.84
C LEU A 208 -3.15 4.82 -19.00
N GLU A 209 -2.50 4.88 -20.16
CA GLU A 209 -3.07 5.50 -21.36
C GLU A 209 -4.40 4.86 -21.79
N GLU A 210 -4.51 3.53 -21.71
CA GLU A 210 -5.75 2.82 -22.05
C GLU A 210 -6.85 3.05 -21.01
N GLU A 211 -6.51 3.07 -19.71
CA GLU A 211 -7.45 3.37 -18.63
C GLU A 211 -7.99 4.80 -18.73
N GLU A 212 -7.14 5.76 -19.09
CA GLU A 212 -7.54 7.16 -19.34
C GLU A 212 -8.46 7.27 -20.56
N LYS A 213 -8.14 6.59 -21.68
CA LYS A 213 -8.97 6.60 -22.89
C LYS A 213 -10.36 6.00 -22.63
N MET A 214 -10.43 4.92 -21.85
CA MET A 214 -11.71 4.27 -21.52
C MET A 214 -12.49 5.05 -20.45
N GLY A 215 -11.82 5.59 -19.44
CA GLY A 215 -12.39 6.41 -18.36
C GLY A 215 -13.31 5.68 -17.37
N ASP A 216 -13.89 4.53 -17.75
CA ASP A 216 -14.91 3.83 -16.96
C ASP A 216 -14.42 3.36 -15.58
N ARG A 217 -13.12 3.03 -15.46
CA ARG A 217 -12.48 2.51 -14.23
C ARG A 217 -11.65 3.54 -13.46
N VAL A 218 -11.50 4.75 -13.99
CA VAL A 218 -10.81 5.85 -13.30
C VAL A 218 -11.65 6.34 -12.12
N VAL A 219 -11.07 6.44 -10.93
CA VAL A 219 -11.76 6.86 -9.70
C VAL A 219 -11.46 8.32 -9.37
N LEU A 220 -10.17 8.68 -9.40
CA LEU A 220 -9.66 10.02 -9.15
C LEU A 220 -8.41 10.24 -10.00
N GLU A 221 -8.15 11.48 -10.36
CA GLU A 221 -6.97 11.83 -11.13
C GLU A 221 -6.55 13.28 -10.88
N ASN A 222 -5.29 13.58 -11.16
CA ASN A 222 -4.81 14.93 -11.39
C ASN A 222 -3.76 14.89 -12.52
N ASP A 223 -3.06 16.00 -12.75
CA ASP A 223 -2.06 16.13 -13.82
C ASP A 223 -0.87 15.16 -13.68
N SER A 224 -0.66 14.55 -12.52
CA SER A 224 0.52 13.73 -12.22
C SER A 224 0.22 12.29 -11.83
N PHE A 225 -0.98 11.98 -11.35
CA PHE A 225 -1.36 10.67 -10.84
C PHE A 225 -2.75 10.25 -11.32
N LEU A 226 -2.91 8.95 -11.51
CA LEU A 226 -4.17 8.30 -11.85
C LEU A 226 -4.49 7.25 -10.78
N ALA A 227 -5.67 7.34 -10.18
CA ALA A 227 -6.22 6.32 -9.31
C ALA A 227 -7.35 5.59 -10.03
N PHE A 228 -7.22 4.28 -10.25
CA PHE A 228 -8.16 3.48 -11.03
C PHE A 228 -8.30 2.07 -10.46
N ILE A 229 -9.43 1.41 -10.75
CA ILE A 229 -9.63 0.00 -10.41
C ILE A 229 -9.16 -0.85 -11.59
N PRO A 230 -8.15 -1.74 -11.44
CA PRO A 230 -7.62 -2.52 -12.55
C PRO A 230 -8.69 -3.35 -13.27
N PHE A 231 -8.52 -3.52 -14.58
CA PHE A 231 -9.41 -4.33 -15.40
C PHE A 231 -9.66 -5.73 -14.82
N ALA A 232 -8.63 -6.36 -14.25
CA ALA A 232 -8.70 -7.68 -13.61
C ALA A 232 -8.47 -7.60 -12.10
N ALA A 233 -9.04 -6.58 -11.42
CA ALA A 233 -8.91 -6.42 -9.97
C ALA A 233 -9.26 -7.71 -9.21
N PRO A 234 -8.34 -8.29 -8.40
CA PRO A 234 -8.55 -9.58 -7.73
C PRO A 234 -9.64 -9.52 -6.65
N LEU A 235 -9.77 -8.39 -5.96
CA LEU A 235 -10.74 -8.17 -4.89
C LEU A 235 -11.60 -6.93 -5.17
N PRO A 236 -12.82 -6.85 -4.62
CA PRO A 236 -13.69 -5.69 -4.80
C PRO A 236 -12.99 -4.40 -4.34
N PHE A 237 -13.07 -3.35 -5.16
CA PHE A 237 -12.47 -2.03 -4.89
C PHE A 237 -10.94 -2.00 -4.76
N THR A 238 -10.22 -3.07 -5.14
CA THR A 238 -8.76 -3.00 -5.33
C THR A 238 -8.45 -1.86 -6.29
N THR A 239 -7.66 -0.90 -5.83
CA THR A 239 -7.37 0.33 -6.58
C THR A 239 -5.87 0.50 -6.68
N TRP A 240 -5.40 0.86 -7.86
CA TRP A 240 -4.02 1.26 -8.10
C TRP A 240 -3.94 2.78 -8.23
N ILE A 241 -2.88 3.35 -7.67
CA ILE A 241 -2.50 4.75 -7.85
C ILE A 241 -1.08 4.76 -8.41
N ALA A 242 -0.92 5.28 -9.61
CA ALA A 242 0.37 5.32 -10.30
C ALA A 242 0.63 6.72 -10.88
N PRO A 243 1.90 7.14 -11.00
CA PRO A 243 2.21 8.38 -11.69
C PRO A 243 1.92 8.27 -13.19
N ARG A 244 1.48 9.36 -13.81
CA ARG A 244 1.31 9.43 -15.27
C ARG A 244 2.66 9.47 -15.99
N GLY A 245 3.64 10.14 -15.39
CA GLY A 245 5.02 10.14 -15.86
C GLY A 245 5.74 8.87 -15.46
N HIS A 246 6.46 8.25 -16.39
CA HIS A 246 7.23 7.02 -16.11
C HIS A 246 8.25 7.24 -14.99
N ALA A 247 8.12 6.46 -13.92
CA ALA A 247 9.10 6.37 -12.85
C ALA A 247 9.14 4.93 -12.31
N SER A 248 10.33 4.37 -12.15
CA SER A 248 10.49 2.97 -11.71
C SER A 248 10.52 2.80 -10.18
N SER A 249 10.81 3.88 -9.44
CA SER A 249 10.79 3.93 -7.98
C SER A 249 10.59 5.38 -7.48
N LEU A 250 10.47 5.59 -6.16
CA LEU A 250 10.23 6.90 -5.56
C LEU A 250 11.42 7.85 -5.76
N GLU A 251 12.64 7.37 -5.57
CA GLU A 251 13.89 8.15 -5.63
C GLU A 251 14.25 8.67 -7.03
N VAL A 252 13.60 8.14 -8.08
CA VAL A 252 13.73 8.60 -9.47
C VAL A 252 12.45 9.25 -10.00
N SER A 253 11.48 9.49 -9.12
CA SER A 253 10.23 10.18 -9.48
C SER A 253 10.46 11.68 -9.68
N GLN A 254 9.49 12.35 -10.30
CA GLN A 254 9.56 13.80 -10.51
C GLN A 254 9.66 14.57 -9.20
N ASP A 255 10.26 15.77 -9.25
CA ASP A 255 10.29 16.68 -8.11
C ASP A 255 8.88 16.91 -7.54
N ASN A 256 8.80 16.87 -6.21
CA ASN A 256 7.59 17.09 -5.42
C ASN A 256 6.45 16.12 -5.78
N TRP A 257 6.78 14.88 -6.17
CA TRP A 257 5.81 13.83 -6.46
C TRP A 257 4.89 13.55 -5.27
N GLU A 258 5.41 13.66 -4.05
CA GLU A 258 4.71 13.43 -2.80
C GLU A 258 3.52 14.38 -2.64
N ALA A 259 3.73 15.69 -2.82
CA ALA A 259 2.66 16.68 -2.71
C ALA A 259 1.64 16.55 -3.86
N LYS A 260 2.07 16.08 -5.03
CA LYS A 260 1.17 15.78 -6.15
C LYS A 260 0.34 14.52 -5.90
N LEU A 261 0.85 13.54 -5.14
CA LEU A 261 0.13 12.32 -4.78
C LEU A 261 -0.90 12.55 -3.67
N VAL A 262 -0.58 13.42 -2.69
CA VAL A 262 -1.45 13.76 -1.54
C VAL A 262 -2.92 13.93 -1.89
N PRO A 263 -3.34 14.81 -2.84
CA PRO A 263 -4.76 15.03 -3.11
C PRO A 263 -5.46 13.78 -3.68
N VAL A 264 -4.76 12.95 -4.45
CA VAL A 264 -5.31 11.73 -5.03
C VAL A 264 -5.45 10.64 -3.95
N LEU A 265 -4.40 10.41 -3.16
CA LEU A 265 -4.41 9.42 -2.08
C LEU A 265 -5.43 9.78 -0.99
N LYS A 266 -5.38 11.01 -0.48
CA LYS A 266 -6.29 11.51 0.56
C LYS A 266 -7.74 11.51 0.06
N GLY A 267 -7.97 11.97 -1.18
CA GLY A 267 -9.28 11.96 -1.81
C GLY A 267 -9.82 10.53 -1.96
N PHE A 268 -8.98 9.58 -2.36
CA PHE A 268 -9.39 8.18 -2.53
C PHE A 268 -9.73 7.54 -1.18
N LEU A 269 -8.85 7.66 -0.18
CA LEU A 269 -9.10 7.11 1.16
C LEU A 269 -10.33 7.73 1.81
N SER A 270 -10.56 9.04 1.62
CA SER A 270 -11.78 9.71 2.10
C SER A 270 -13.04 9.15 1.43
N LYS A 271 -13.02 8.95 0.10
CA LYS A 271 -14.13 8.31 -0.63
C LYS A 271 -14.37 6.89 -0.14
N LEU A 272 -13.30 6.10 0.01
CA LEU A 272 -13.36 4.74 0.50
C LEU A 272 -14.02 4.67 1.89
N SER A 273 -13.53 5.51 2.82
CA SER A 273 -14.05 5.58 4.18
C SER A 273 -15.53 6.01 4.22
N GLN A 274 -15.90 7.05 3.46
CA GLN A 274 -17.28 7.53 3.42
C GLN A 274 -18.25 6.54 2.76
N LYS A 275 -17.85 5.88 1.67
CA LYS A 275 -18.72 5.03 0.86
C LYS A 275 -18.87 3.62 1.41
N LEU A 276 -17.85 3.11 2.11
CA LEU A 276 -17.79 1.73 2.61
C LEU A 276 -17.69 1.67 4.15
N GLU A 277 -18.02 2.76 4.85
CA GLU A 277 -18.04 2.84 6.32
C GLU A 277 -16.71 2.47 6.98
N ASP A 278 -15.62 3.11 6.52
CA ASP A 278 -14.24 2.88 6.96
C ASP A 278 -13.84 1.40 6.98
N PRO A 279 -13.75 0.76 5.78
CA PRO A 279 -13.41 -0.64 5.71
C PRO A 279 -11.94 -0.86 6.11
N PRO A 280 -11.61 -2.01 6.72
CA PRO A 280 -10.23 -2.43 6.85
C PRO A 280 -9.58 -2.51 5.46
N TYR A 281 -8.32 -2.10 5.34
CA TYR A 281 -7.60 -2.16 4.06
C TYR A 281 -6.11 -2.42 4.25
N ASN A 282 -5.49 -3.02 3.23
CA ASN A 282 -4.04 -3.00 3.09
C ASN A 282 -3.66 -2.00 1.99
N LEU A 283 -2.56 -1.28 2.20
CA LEU A 283 -1.94 -0.43 1.20
C LEU A 283 -0.48 -0.85 1.10
N TYR A 284 0.06 -0.99 -0.10
CA TYR A 284 1.48 -1.27 -0.27
C TYR A 284 1.99 -0.71 -1.60
N LEU A 285 3.30 -0.45 -1.66
CA LEU A 285 3.97 0.05 -2.86
C LEU A 285 4.70 -1.08 -3.58
N HIS A 286 4.59 -1.08 -4.90
CA HIS A 286 5.39 -1.90 -5.81
C HIS A 286 6.45 -1.00 -6.44
N LEU A 287 7.69 -1.18 -6.02
CA LEU A 287 8.86 -0.37 -6.42
C LEU A 287 9.85 -1.19 -7.25
N ALA A 288 10.84 -0.53 -7.86
CA ALA A 288 12.01 -1.22 -8.43
C ALA A 288 12.92 -1.79 -7.32
N PRO A 289 13.77 -2.80 -7.63
CA PRO A 289 14.78 -3.27 -6.70
C PRO A 289 15.77 -2.17 -6.30
N LEU A 290 16.27 -2.22 -5.06
CA LEU A 290 17.24 -1.25 -4.55
C LEU A 290 18.48 -1.20 -5.43
N ARG A 291 18.96 0.03 -5.68
CA ARG A 291 20.14 0.34 -6.53
C ARG A 291 19.99 -0.09 -7.99
N SER A 292 18.77 -0.28 -8.47
CA SER A 292 18.54 -0.35 -9.91
C SER A 292 18.75 1.03 -10.52
N GLU A 293 19.40 1.09 -11.68
CA GLU A 293 19.28 2.26 -12.55
C GLU A 293 17.79 2.46 -12.93
N PRO A 294 17.37 3.68 -13.32
CA PRO A 294 16.01 3.91 -13.77
C PRO A 294 15.57 2.88 -14.82
N LEU A 295 14.60 2.03 -14.45
CA LEU A 295 14.16 0.93 -15.31
C LEU A 295 13.12 1.43 -16.32
N SER A 296 13.46 1.44 -17.62
CA SER A 296 12.53 1.86 -18.68
C SER A 296 11.34 0.93 -18.87
N TYR A 297 11.47 -0.33 -18.44
CA TYR A 297 10.41 -1.34 -18.58
C TYR A 297 9.49 -1.41 -17.35
N TYR A 298 9.89 -0.87 -16.21
CA TYR A 298 9.15 -0.98 -14.95
C TYR A 298 8.69 0.39 -14.44
N HIS A 299 7.51 0.41 -13.83
CA HIS A 299 6.86 1.65 -13.37
C HIS A 299 6.19 1.36 -12.03
N TRP A 300 6.58 2.13 -11.00
CA TRP A 300 6.06 1.92 -9.66
C TRP A 300 4.57 2.28 -9.57
N HIS A 301 3.86 1.60 -8.67
CA HIS A 301 2.50 1.95 -8.33
C HIS A 301 2.20 1.61 -6.87
N MET A 302 1.17 2.26 -6.33
CA MET A 302 0.60 1.96 -5.03
C MET A 302 -0.67 1.15 -5.20
N GLU A 303 -0.81 0.05 -4.47
CA GLU A 303 -2.01 -0.78 -4.47
C GLU A 303 -2.73 -0.67 -3.13
N ILE A 304 -4.05 -0.47 -3.17
CA ILE A 304 -4.92 -0.39 -1.99
C ILE A 304 -6.02 -1.45 -2.13
N ILE A 305 -6.11 -2.34 -1.15
CA ILE A 305 -7.02 -3.48 -1.13
C ILE A 305 -7.93 -3.41 0.11
N PRO A 306 -9.19 -2.98 -0.06
CA PRO A 306 -10.21 -3.09 0.97
C PRO A 306 -10.55 -4.56 1.28
N LYS A 307 -10.55 -4.93 2.55
CA LYS A 307 -10.86 -6.29 3.03
C LYS A 307 -12.36 -6.46 3.23
N LEU A 308 -13.07 -6.61 2.11
CA LEU A 308 -14.53 -6.82 2.10
C LEU A 308 -14.94 -8.29 1.97
N THR A 309 -14.03 -9.13 1.50
CA THR A 309 -14.24 -10.56 1.32
C THR A 309 -13.11 -11.34 1.99
N ILE A 310 -13.42 -12.58 2.37
CA ILE A 310 -12.45 -13.50 2.95
C ILE A 310 -11.87 -14.34 1.81
N VAL A 311 -10.54 -14.31 1.67
CA VAL A 311 -9.79 -15.19 0.77
C VAL A 311 -9.93 -16.62 1.29
N ALA A 312 -10.33 -17.56 0.43
CA ALA A 312 -10.62 -18.93 0.80
C ALA A 312 -9.70 -19.92 0.08
N GLY A 313 -10.02 -21.22 0.19
CA GLY A 313 -9.16 -22.29 -0.30
C GLY A 313 -8.89 -22.27 -1.80
N LEU A 314 -9.76 -21.70 -2.63
CA LEU A 314 -9.49 -21.58 -4.06
C LEU A 314 -8.36 -20.59 -4.30
N GLU A 315 -8.53 -19.38 -3.78
CA GLU A 315 -7.57 -18.29 -3.94
C GLU A 315 -6.21 -18.68 -3.37
N MET A 316 -6.19 -19.32 -2.19
CA MET A 316 -4.96 -19.79 -1.55
C MET A 316 -4.28 -20.95 -2.32
N ALA A 317 -5.05 -21.82 -2.97
CA ALA A 317 -4.50 -22.99 -3.65
C ALA A 317 -4.02 -22.70 -5.08
N THR A 318 -4.64 -21.74 -5.78
CA THR A 318 -4.40 -21.54 -7.22
C THR A 318 -3.91 -20.13 -7.57
N GLY A 319 -3.94 -19.18 -6.63
CA GLY A 319 -3.72 -17.76 -6.93
C GLY A 319 -4.84 -17.13 -7.78
N THR A 320 -5.93 -17.85 -8.04
CA THR A 320 -7.05 -17.37 -8.85
C THR A 320 -8.12 -16.76 -7.96
N TYR A 321 -8.37 -15.46 -8.11
CA TYR A 321 -9.34 -14.74 -7.29
C TYR A 321 -10.74 -14.74 -7.87
N ILE A 322 -11.75 -14.71 -6.99
CA ILE A 322 -13.14 -14.45 -7.36
C ILE A 322 -13.52 -13.04 -6.92
N ASN A 323 -13.69 -12.14 -7.87
CA ASN A 323 -14.24 -10.82 -7.61
C ASN A 323 -15.75 -10.81 -7.85
N VAL A 324 -16.51 -10.44 -6.82
CA VAL A 324 -17.97 -10.39 -6.84
C VAL A 324 -18.52 -9.04 -7.34
N SER A 325 -17.65 -8.05 -7.55
CA SER A 325 -17.97 -6.75 -8.11
C SER A 325 -17.27 -6.56 -9.45
N LYS A 326 -17.94 -6.00 -10.45
CA LYS A 326 -17.24 -5.56 -11.66
C LYS A 326 -16.37 -4.34 -11.34
N PRO A 327 -15.13 -4.28 -11.84
CA PRO A 327 -14.28 -3.10 -11.71
C PRO A 327 -14.95 -1.80 -12.15
N GLU A 328 -15.69 -1.82 -13.25
CA GLU A 328 -16.39 -0.62 -13.79
C GLU A 328 -17.50 -0.13 -12.84
N GLU A 329 -18.26 -1.06 -12.25
CA GLU A 329 -19.34 -0.75 -11.31
C GLU A 329 -18.78 -0.22 -9.97
N ALA A 330 -17.68 -0.82 -9.50
CA ALA A 330 -16.98 -0.38 -8.30
C ALA A 330 -16.41 1.04 -8.48
N ALA A 331 -15.80 1.32 -9.62
CA ALA A 331 -15.23 2.64 -9.91
C ALA A 331 -16.33 3.70 -10.00
N LYS A 332 -17.42 3.38 -10.71
CA LYS A 332 -18.62 4.23 -10.77
C LYS A 332 -19.17 4.54 -9.37
N PHE A 333 -19.31 3.53 -8.51
CA PHE A 333 -19.81 3.70 -7.14
C PHE A 333 -18.95 4.66 -6.29
N LEU A 334 -17.62 4.59 -6.44
CA LEU A 334 -16.68 5.50 -5.77
C LEU A 334 -16.67 6.92 -6.37
N ARG A 335 -16.92 7.06 -7.67
CA ARG A 335 -17.05 8.38 -8.33
C ARG A 335 -18.30 9.12 -7.88
N GLU A 336 -19.45 8.43 -7.83
CA GLU A 336 -20.74 9.01 -7.47
C GLU A 336 -20.67 9.72 -6.11
N GLN A 337 -21.30 10.89 -5.97
CA GLN A 337 -21.44 11.52 -4.65
C GLN A 337 -22.50 10.78 -3.83
N LYS A 338 -22.41 10.84 -2.48
CA LYS A 338 -23.55 10.42 -1.65
C LYS A 338 -24.69 11.38 -1.97
N VAL A 339 -25.78 10.88 -2.56
CA VAL A 339 -27.03 11.63 -2.60
C VAL A 339 -27.51 11.69 -1.15
N ASN A 340 -27.41 12.87 -0.53
CA ASN A 340 -28.09 13.12 0.74
C ASN A 340 -29.59 13.01 0.46
N VAL A 341 -30.18 11.86 0.80
CA VAL A 341 -31.64 11.70 0.84
C VAL A 341 -32.14 12.33 2.14
N GLU A 342 -31.98 13.64 2.26
CA GLU A 342 -32.63 14.47 3.28
C GLU A 342 -33.45 15.54 2.57
N SER A 343 -34.66 15.16 2.11
CA SER A 343 -35.83 16.05 1.97
C SER A 343 -36.97 15.35 1.22
N TYR A 344 -37.56 14.32 1.81
CA TYR A 344 -38.96 13.93 1.54
C TYR A 344 -39.54 13.26 2.80
N LYS A 345 -39.82 14.07 3.81
CA LYS A 345 -40.90 13.82 4.77
C LYS A 345 -41.54 15.15 5.14
#